data_AF-A0A2W1BAR4-F1
#
_entry.id   AF-A0A2W1BAR4-F1
#
_cell.length_a   1.000
_cell.length_b   1.000
_cell.length_c   1.000
_cell.angle_alpha   90.00
_cell.angle_beta   90.00
_cell.angle_gamma   90.00
#
_symmetry.space_group_name_H-M   'P 1'
#
loop_
_entity.id
_entity.type
_entity.pdbx_description
1 polymer ?
#
loop_
_entity_poly.entity_id
_entity_poly.type
_entity_poly.pdbx_seq_one_letter_code
_entity_poly.pdbx_strand_id
1 'polypeptide(L)'
;MLAYRRCVITFYSLCIVYYVTGQHEKESKFGDIVKRTVIATAHTCMDHVNATEKDLEYLRGDPPFPEKSACIITCLLEKVGVVKNNKYSKFGFMTAVTPLVFTNRKKLEHMKTVSENCDREVNHKQETPCQLGNEVTTCIFKYAPELHFKS
;
A
#
# COMPACT_ATOMS: atom_id res chain seq x y z
N MET A 1 -1.85 -47.83 31.29
CA MET A 1 -1.04 -46.60 31.14
C MET A 1 -0.75 -46.19 29.69
N LEU A 2 -0.58 -47.10 28.72
CA LEU A 2 -0.32 -46.72 27.31
C LEU A 2 -1.47 -45.96 26.62
N ALA A 3 -2.73 -46.28 26.92
CA ALA A 3 -3.88 -45.62 26.31
C ALA A 3 -4.01 -44.13 26.68
N TYR A 4 -3.65 -43.77 27.93
CA TYR A 4 -3.68 -42.40 28.42
C TYR A 4 -2.63 -41.52 27.71
N ARG A 5 -1.41 -42.05 27.50
CA ARG A 5 -0.33 -41.32 26.80
C ARG A 5 -0.64 -41.03 25.33
N ARG A 6 -1.32 -41.94 24.62
CA ARG A 6 -1.73 -41.72 23.23
C ARG A 6 -2.75 -40.59 23.10
N CYS A 7 -3.72 -40.51 24.03
CA CYS A 7 -4.79 -39.53 24.01
C CYS A 7 -4.27 -38.09 24.23
N VAL A 8 -3.32 -37.91 25.15
CA VAL A 8 -2.71 -36.60 25.46
C VAL A 8 -1.91 -36.05 24.27
N ILE A 9 -1.16 -36.90 23.56
CA ILE A 9 -0.35 -36.48 22.40
C ILE A 9 -1.26 -36.05 21.24
N THR A 10 -2.35 -36.76 20.99
CA THR A 10 -3.33 -36.37 19.96
C THR A 10 -4.03 -35.06 20.29
N PHE A 11 -4.36 -34.82 21.56
CA PHE A 11 -4.97 -33.57 22.01
C PHE A 11 -4.02 -32.38 21.85
N TYR A 12 -2.75 -32.55 22.23
CA TYR A 12 -1.73 -31.50 22.11
C TYR A 12 -1.45 -31.14 20.64
N SER A 13 -1.42 -32.15 19.77
CA SER A 13 -1.22 -31.97 18.33
C SER A 13 -2.39 -31.22 17.69
N LEU A 14 -3.63 -31.56 18.07
CA LEU A 14 -4.83 -30.83 17.63
C LEU A 14 -4.80 -29.38 18.12
N CYS A 15 -4.44 -29.13 19.38
CA CYS A 15 -4.31 -27.77 19.90
C CYS A 15 -3.27 -26.94 19.15
N ILE A 16 -2.12 -27.52 18.77
CA ILE A 16 -1.09 -26.82 17.97
C ILE A 16 -1.63 -26.51 16.57
N VAL A 17 -2.32 -27.44 15.91
CA VAL A 17 -2.94 -27.19 14.60
C VAL A 17 -3.99 -26.08 14.69
N TYR A 18 -4.87 -26.10 15.70
CA TYR A 18 -5.85 -25.03 15.95
C TYR A 18 -5.18 -23.68 16.26
N TYR A 19 -4.06 -23.66 16.97
CA TYR A 19 -3.31 -22.43 17.26
C TYR A 19 -2.63 -21.86 16.01
N VAL A 20 -2.10 -22.75 15.15
CA VAL A 20 -1.42 -22.37 13.91
C VAL A 20 -2.44 -21.90 12.86
N THR A 21 -3.62 -22.51 12.77
CA THR A 21 -4.69 -22.06 11.86
C THR A 21 -5.43 -20.81 12.35
N GLY A 22 -5.41 -20.52 13.66
CA GLY A 22 -6.01 -19.32 14.24
C GLY A 22 -5.28 -17.99 13.96
N GLN A 23 -4.12 -18.00 13.30
CA GLN A 23 -3.38 -16.78 12.93
C GLN A 23 -3.78 -16.18 11.58
N HIS A 24 -4.77 -16.74 10.88
CA HIS A 24 -5.06 -16.37 9.49
C HIS A 24 -6.18 -15.33 9.29
N GLU A 25 -6.76 -14.75 10.35
CA GLU A 25 -7.84 -13.76 10.21
C GLU A 25 -7.57 -12.47 10.99
N LYS A 26 -7.11 -11.45 10.26
CA LYS A 26 -7.45 -10.03 10.49
C LYS A 26 -6.98 -9.24 9.27
N GLU A 27 -7.68 -9.41 8.13
CA GLU A 27 -7.86 -8.23 7.28
C GLU A 27 -8.57 -7.19 8.17
N SER A 28 -7.82 -6.18 8.56
CA SER A 28 -8.17 -5.26 9.62
C SER A 28 -9.33 -4.39 9.18
N LYS A 29 -10.35 -4.17 10.03
CA LYS A 29 -11.37 -3.10 9.86
C LYS A 29 -10.75 -1.75 9.47
N PHE A 30 -9.49 -1.53 9.83
CA PHE A 30 -8.71 -0.37 9.44
C PHE A 30 -8.45 -0.29 7.92
N GLY A 31 -8.15 -1.41 7.26
CA GLY A 31 -7.93 -1.46 5.81
C GLY A 31 -9.16 -1.02 5.02
N ASP A 32 -10.35 -1.44 5.45
CA ASP A 32 -11.61 -1.00 4.84
C ASP A 32 -11.86 0.50 5.00
N ILE A 33 -11.53 1.06 6.17
CA ILE A 33 -11.62 2.51 6.41
C ILE A 33 -10.66 3.25 5.49
N VAL A 34 -9.40 2.81 5.42
CA VAL A 34 -8.38 3.39 4.54
C VAL A 34 -8.84 3.33 3.08
N LYS A 35 -9.35 2.19 2.62
CA LYS A 35 -9.87 2.03 1.25
C LYS A 35 -10.99 3.03 0.95
N ARG A 36 -11.97 3.18 1.84
CA ARG A 36 -13.07 4.16 1.68
C ARG A 36 -12.56 5.59 1.64
N THR A 37 -11.64 5.95 2.53
CA THR A 37 -11.03 7.28 2.57
C THR A 37 -10.24 7.56 1.29
N VAL A 38 -9.47 6.60 0.78
CA VAL A 38 -8.73 6.74 -0.48
C VAL A 38 -9.69 6.95 -1.66
N ILE A 39 -10.78 6.17 -1.77
CA ILE A 39 -11.78 6.34 -2.83
C ILE A 39 -12.44 7.72 -2.76
N ALA A 40 -12.88 8.16 -1.59
CA ALA A 40 -13.49 9.49 -1.42
C ALA A 40 -12.51 10.62 -1.80
N THR A 41 -11.23 10.46 -1.44
CA THR A 41 -10.19 11.43 -1.81
C THR A 41 -9.91 11.40 -3.31
N ALA A 42 -10.01 10.23 -3.96
CA ALA A 42 -9.80 10.09 -5.40
C ALA A 42 -10.84 10.87 -6.20
N HIS A 43 -12.12 10.83 -5.80
CA HIS A 43 -13.16 11.66 -6.44
C HIS A 43 -12.88 13.16 -6.24
N THR A 44 -12.44 13.59 -5.05
CA THR A 44 -12.05 14.99 -4.82
C THR A 44 -10.87 15.41 -5.72
N CYS A 45 -9.91 14.52 -5.91
CA CYS A 45 -8.77 14.76 -6.79
C CYS A 45 -9.16 14.77 -8.27
N MET A 46 -10.12 13.95 -8.67
CA MET A 46 -10.69 13.94 -10.01
C MET A 46 -11.33 15.30 -10.34
N ASP A 47 -12.12 15.85 -9.42
CA ASP A 47 -12.73 17.18 -9.57
C ASP A 47 -11.66 18.28 -9.70
N HIS A 48 -10.62 18.23 -8.86
CA HIS A 48 -9.54 19.22 -8.86
C HIS A 48 -8.78 19.29 -10.20
N VAL A 49 -8.66 18.16 -10.90
CA VAL A 49 -7.91 18.06 -12.16
C VAL A 49 -8.82 18.03 -13.39
N ASN A 50 -10.13 18.29 -13.23
CA ASN A 50 -11.13 18.22 -14.29
C ASN A 50 -11.08 16.88 -15.06
N ALA A 51 -10.96 15.78 -14.33
CA ALA A 51 -11.00 14.43 -14.85
C ALA A 51 -12.42 13.85 -14.80
N THR A 52 -12.58 12.68 -15.41
CA THR A 52 -13.82 11.93 -15.50
C THR A 52 -13.64 10.55 -14.88
N GLU A 53 -14.75 9.85 -14.62
CA GLU A 53 -14.72 8.47 -14.11
C GLU A 53 -13.91 7.52 -15.02
N LYS A 54 -13.84 7.80 -16.33
CA LYS A 54 -13.01 7.04 -17.27
C LYS A 54 -11.52 7.14 -16.95
N ASP A 55 -11.08 8.29 -16.42
CA ASP A 55 -9.69 8.49 -16.02
C ASP A 55 -9.31 7.65 -14.79
N LEU A 56 -10.29 7.26 -13.95
CA LEU A 56 -10.07 6.33 -12.84
C LEU A 56 -9.91 4.89 -13.31
N GLU A 57 -10.41 4.53 -14.49
CA GLU A 57 -10.30 3.16 -15.01
C GLU A 57 -8.85 2.76 -15.28
N TYR A 58 -8.02 3.71 -15.72
CA TYR A 58 -6.58 3.49 -15.92
C TYR A 58 -5.84 3.15 -14.61
N LEU A 59 -6.36 3.60 -13.46
CA LEU A 59 -5.75 3.33 -12.15
C LEU A 59 -5.92 1.88 -11.70
N ARG A 60 -6.70 1.06 -12.43
CA ARG A 60 -6.77 -0.39 -12.22
C ARG A 60 -5.59 -1.14 -12.83
N GLY A 61 -4.84 -0.51 -13.73
CA GLY A 61 -3.65 -1.07 -14.34
C GLY A 61 -2.36 -0.72 -13.59
N ASP A 62 -1.24 -1.08 -14.19
CA ASP A 62 0.08 -0.65 -13.76
C ASP A 62 0.48 0.67 -14.44
N PRO A 63 1.30 1.53 -13.80
CA PRO A 63 1.85 2.72 -14.43
C PRO A 63 2.76 2.36 -15.63
N PRO A 64 2.99 3.29 -16.57
CA PRO A 64 2.61 4.70 -16.53
C PRO A 64 1.13 4.94 -16.90
N PHE A 65 0.47 5.79 -16.12
CA PHE A 65 -0.90 6.22 -16.37
C PHE A 65 -0.96 7.41 -17.33
N PRO A 66 -2.08 7.59 -18.06
CA PRO A 66 -2.34 8.81 -18.83
C PRO A 66 -2.31 10.06 -17.95
N GLU A 67 -2.09 11.22 -18.56
CA GLU A 67 -1.83 12.49 -17.86
C GLU A 67 -2.86 12.79 -16.75
N LYS A 68 -4.16 12.75 -17.06
CA LYS A 68 -5.22 13.02 -16.07
C LYS A 68 -5.20 12.04 -14.91
N SER A 69 -5.09 10.75 -15.18
CA SER A 69 -4.97 9.70 -14.17
C SER A 69 -3.72 9.88 -13.30
N ALA A 70 -2.59 10.25 -13.91
CA ALA A 70 -1.36 10.55 -13.19
C ALA A 70 -1.51 11.79 -12.29
N CYS A 71 -2.21 12.84 -12.75
CA CYS A 71 -2.54 14.01 -11.93
C CYS A 71 -3.42 13.63 -10.72
N ILE A 72 -4.42 12.74 -10.90
CA ILE A 72 -5.24 12.23 -9.79
C ILE A 72 -4.34 11.53 -8.75
N ILE A 73 -3.42 10.68 -9.20
CA ILE A 73 -2.47 9.99 -8.32
C ILE A 73 -1.57 10.97 -7.59
N THR A 74 -1.01 11.98 -8.26
CA THR A 74 -0.21 13.01 -7.58
C THR A 74 -1.03 13.71 -6.49
N CYS A 75 -2.24 14.16 -6.81
CA CYS A 75 -3.12 14.79 -5.83
C CYS A 75 -3.37 13.88 -4.62
N LEU A 76 -3.64 12.59 -4.85
CA LEU A 76 -3.80 11.61 -3.77
C LEU A 76 -2.53 11.52 -2.91
N LEU A 77 -1.37 11.36 -3.54
CA LEU A 77 -0.07 11.26 -2.87
C LEU A 77 0.26 12.53 -2.08
N GLU A 78 -0.13 13.70 -2.55
CA GLU A 78 -0.02 14.97 -1.82
C GLU A 78 -0.92 15.00 -0.59
N LYS A 79 -2.18 14.58 -0.73
CA LYS A 79 -3.14 14.55 0.39
C LYS A 79 -2.71 13.61 1.51
N VAL A 80 -2.09 12.47 1.17
CA VAL A 80 -1.54 11.53 2.17
C VAL A 80 -0.09 11.85 2.58
N GLY A 81 0.50 12.91 2.03
CA GLY A 81 1.82 13.41 2.37
C GLY A 81 2.99 12.66 1.75
N VAL A 82 2.75 11.63 0.93
CA VAL A 82 3.77 10.88 0.19
C VAL A 82 4.48 11.78 -0.82
N VAL A 83 3.77 12.76 -1.39
CA VAL A 83 4.37 13.86 -2.15
C VAL A 83 4.26 15.13 -1.32
N LYS A 84 5.36 15.90 -1.23
CA LYS A 84 5.39 17.19 -0.55
C LYS A 84 6.36 18.12 -1.27
N ASN A 85 5.93 19.36 -1.52
CA ASN A 85 6.73 20.36 -2.24
C ASN A 85 7.21 19.84 -3.61
N ASN A 86 6.32 19.18 -4.36
CA ASN A 86 6.60 18.55 -5.66
C ASN A 86 7.77 17.55 -5.63
N LYS A 87 7.91 16.81 -4.52
CA LYS A 87 8.95 15.80 -4.32
C LYS A 87 8.40 14.60 -3.56
N TYR A 88 8.99 13.43 -3.78
CA TYR A 88 8.72 12.27 -2.96
C TYR A 88 9.18 12.52 -1.52
N SER A 89 8.30 12.23 -0.56
CA SER A 89 8.57 12.33 0.87
C SER A 89 8.70 10.94 1.48
N LYS A 90 9.94 10.53 1.76
CA LYS A 90 10.22 9.30 2.51
C LYS A 90 9.45 9.24 3.84
N PHE A 91 9.44 10.35 4.57
CA PHE A 91 8.70 10.46 5.83
C PHE A 91 7.19 10.32 5.62
N GLY A 92 6.66 10.99 4.59
CA GLY A 92 5.25 10.89 4.23
C GLY A 92 4.83 9.47 3.86
N PHE A 93 5.62 8.79 3.03
CA PHE A 93 5.41 7.38 2.69
C PHE A 93 5.40 6.49 3.94
N MET A 94 6.40 6.62 4.81
CA MET A 94 6.44 5.82 6.04
C MET A 94 5.25 6.11 6.95
N THR A 95 4.81 7.37 7.03
CA THR A 95 3.62 7.77 7.79
C THR A 95 2.35 7.13 7.23
N ALA A 96 2.20 7.10 5.91
CA ALA A 96 1.04 6.53 5.24
C ALA A 96 0.98 4.99 5.38
N VAL A 97 2.11 4.29 5.26
CA VAL A 97 2.14 2.83 5.23
C VAL A 97 2.24 2.17 6.61
N THR A 98 2.86 2.83 7.60
CA THR A 98 3.08 2.25 8.94
C THR A 98 1.80 1.71 9.58
N PRO A 99 0.66 2.44 9.59
CA PRO A 99 -0.59 1.92 10.17
C PRO A 99 -1.10 0.62 9.54
N LEU A 100 -0.70 0.33 8.29
CA LEU A 100 -1.09 -0.88 7.58
C LEU A 100 -0.20 -2.09 7.91
N VAL A 101 1.06 -1.86 8.31
CA VAL A 101 2.07 -2.91 8.44
C VAL A 101 2.77 -2.97 9.80
N PHE A 102 2.47 -2.08 10.74
CA PHE A 102 3.20 -1.97 12.02
C PHE A 102 3.20 -3.25 12.87
N THR A 103 2.16 -4.07 12.76
CA THR A 103 2.07 -5.36 13.46
C THR A 103 2.97 -6.44 12.85
N ASN A 104 3.48 -6.23 11.64
CA ASN A 104 4.37 -7.13 10.94
C ASN A 104 5.74 -6.46 10.71
N ARG A 105 6.68 -6.74 11.60
CA ARG A 105 8.03 -6.17 11.54
C ARG A 105 8.73 -6.42 10.19
N LYS A 106 8.55 -7.59 9.58
CA LYS A 106 9.15 -7.88 8.26
C LYS A 106 8.60 -6.95 7.18
N LYS A 107 7.28 -6.74 7.15
CA LYS A 107 6.64 -5.80 6.22
C LYS A 107 7.07 -4.36 6.50
N LEU A 108 7.17 -3.96 7.77
CA LEU A 108 7.62 -2.62 8.13
C LEU A 108 9.06 -2.34 7.67
N GLU A 109 9.99 -3.27 7.89
CA GLU A 109 11.38 -3.15 7.41
C GLU A 109 11.46 -3.17 5.87
N HIS A 110 10.62 -3.99 5.22
CA HIS A 110 10.52 -3.99 3.77
C HIS A 110 10.05 -2.62 3.23
N MET A 111 8.99 -2.05 3.81
CA MET A 111 8.50 -0.72 3.45
C MET A 111 9.53 0.38 3.70
N LYS A 112 10.35 0.26 4.75
CA LYS A 112 11.49 1.18 4.95
C LYS A 112 12.48 1.10 3.77
N THR A 113 12.84 -0.10 3.34
CA THR A 113 13.70 -0.30 2.15
C THR A 113 13.10 0.31 0.88
N VAL A 114 11.81 0.09 0.64
CA VAL A 114 11.06 0.70 -0.47
C VAL A 114 11.17 2.23 -0.41
N SER A 115 10.96 2.80 0.78
CA SER A 115 10.99 4.25 0.98
C SER A 115 12.36 4.86 0.68
N GLU A 116 13.45 4.16 1.06
CA GLU A 116 14.81 4.61 0.82
C GLU A 116 15.22 4.47 -0.66
N ASN A 117 14.77 3.41 -1.34
CA ASN A 117 15.01 3.24 -2.76
C ASN A 117 14.29 4.33 -3.57
N CYS A 118 13.00 4.59 -3.29
CA CYS A 118 12.25 5.59 -4.03
C CYS A 118 12.68 7.02 -3.76
N ASP A 119 13.16 7.32 -2.56
CA ASP A 119 13.79 8.62 -2.26
C ASP A 119 15.01 8.89 -3.15
N ARG A 120 15.81 7.85 -3.44
CA ARG A 120 16.97 7.95 -4.33
C ARG A 120 16.59 8.03 -5.82
N GLU A 121 15.59 7.26 -6.24
CA GLU A 121 15.22 7.17 -7.66
C GLU A 121 14.34 8.33 -8.12
N VAL A 122 13.39 8.80 -7.32
CA VAL A 122 12.39 9.78 -7.80
C VAL A 122 12.91 11.22 -7.69
N ASN A 123 13.65 11.55 -6.63
CA ASN A 123 14.01 12.95 -6.34
C ASN A 123 15.17 13.51 -7.20
N HIS A 124 15.47 12.90 -8.35
CA HIS A 124 16.61 13.26 -9.20
C HIS A 124 16.36 14.39 -10.21
N LYS A 125 15.10 14.76 -10.47
CA LYS A 125 14.72 15.76 -11.49
C LYS A 125 13.49 16.57 -11.03
N GLN A 126 13.30 17.74 -11.63
CA GLN A 126 12.03 18.47 -11.52
C GLN A 126 11.09 17.92 -12.58
N GLU A 127 10.16 17.07 -12.16
CA GLU A 127 9.07 16.61 -13.00
C GLU A 127 7.87 17.56 -12.88
N THR A 128 7.00 17.54 -13.89
CA THR A 128 5.68 18.15 -13.73
C THR A 128 4.93 17.42 -12.61
N PRO A 129 4.02 18.11 -11.89
CA PRO A 129 3.28 17.48 -10.80
C PRO A 129 2.63 16.16 -11.20
N CYS A 130 2.04 16.06 -12.39
CA CYS A 130 1.39 14.83 -12.84
C CYS A 130 2.38 13.70 -13.18
N GLN A 131 3.52 14.01 -13.80
CA GLN A 131 4.57 13.02 -14.08
C GLN A 131 5.14 12.42 -12.80
N LEU A 132 5.28 13.23 -11.74
CA LEU A 132 5.75 12.77 -10.44
C LEU A 132 4.88 11.63 -9.87
N GLY A 133 3.56 11.66 -10.09
CA GLY A 133 2.65 10.59 -9.66
C GLY A 133 2.98 9.25 -10.31
N ASN A 134 3.32 9.25 -11.60
CA ASN A 134 3.77 8.06 -12.32
C ASN A 134 5.12 7.56 -11.81
N GLU A 135 6.10 8.45 -11.60
CA GLU A 135 7.42 8.06 -11.10
C GLU A 135 7.35 7.44 -9.71
N VAL A 136 6.63 8.08 -8.79
CA VAL A 136 6.46 7.58 -7.42
C VAL A 136 5.78 6.22 -7.44
N THR A 137 4.68 6.06 -8.17
CA THR A 137 3.94 4.80 -8.20
C THR A 137 4.74 3.69 -8.86
N THR A 138 5.42 3.98 -9.97
CA THR A 138 6.31 3.03 -10.65
C THR A 138 7.41 2.54 -9.72
N CYS A 139 8.04 3.46 -8.97
CA CYS A 139 9.08 3.07 -8.03
C CYS A 139 8.53 2.19 -6.90
N ILE A 140 7.40 2.57 -6.30
CA ILE A 140 6.78 1.75 -5.24
C ILE A 140 6.46 0.36 -5.78
N PHE A 141 5.87 0.26 -6.97
CA PHE A 141 5.50 -1.01 -7.60
C PHE A 141 6.70 -1.88 -7.97
N LYS A 142 7.84 -1.27 -8.31
CA LYS A 142 9.10 -1.96 -8.55
C LYS A 142 9.66 -2.63 -7.28
N TYR A 143 9.56 -1.96 -6.13
CA TYR A 143 10.14 -2.44 -4.87
C TYR A 143 9.16 -3.14 -3.93
N ALA A 144 7.86 -2.97 -4.13
CA ALA A 144 6.77 -3.56 -3.37
C ALA A 144 5.68 -4.09 -4.34
N PRO A 145 5.96 -5.14 -5.12
CA PRO A 145 5.02 -5.68 -6.10
C PRO A 145 3.73 -6.23 -5.48
N GLU A 146 3.73 -6.53 -4.18
CA GLU A 146 2.53 -6.90 -3.44
C GLU A 146 1.52 -5.75 -3.27
N LEU A 147 1.93 -4.51 -3.55
CA LEU A 147 1.05 -3.33 -3.54
C LEU A 147 0.40 -3.05 -4.91
N HIS A 148 0.70 -3.86 -5.93
CA HIS A 148 -0.03 -3.79 -7.20
C HIS A 148 -1.51 -4.06 -6.93
N PHE A 149 -2.39 -3.16 -7.35
CA PHE A 149 -3.83 -3.37 -7.30
C PHE A 149 -4.23 -4.37 -8.40
N LYS A 150 -3.95 -5.65 -8.19
CA LYS A 150 -4.44 -6.71 -9.09
C LYS A 150 -5.90 -7.00 -8.71
N SER A 151 -6.83 -6.72 -9.62
CA SER A 151 -8.24 -7.12 -9.48
C SER A 151 -8.41 -8.62 -9.61
#